data_AF-A0A7X1PBK5-F1
#
_entry.id   AF-A0A7X1PBK5-F1
#
_cell.length_a   1.000
_cell.length_b   1.000
_cell.length_c   1.000
_cell.angle_alpha   90.00
_cell.angle_beta   90.00
_cell.angle_gamma   90.00
#
_symmetry.space_group_name_H-M   'P 1'
#
loop_
_entity.id
_entity.type
_entity.pdbx_description
1 polymer ?
#
loop_
_entity_poly.entity_id
_entity_poly.type
_entity_poly.pdbx_seq_one_letter_code
_entity_poly.pdbx_strand_id
1 'polypeptide(L)'
;MAKAKFERTKPHLNVGTIGHVDHGKTTLTAAITKVLALKKMAAYRDFASIDNAPEERARGITIAIQHVEYETENRHYAHVDCPGHADYIKNMITGAAQMDGAILVVAAPDGPMPQTREHILLARQVEVPA
;
A
#
# COMPACT_ATOMS: atom_id res chain seq x y z
N MET A 1 -4.79 -17.18 21.44
CA MET A 1 -6.14 -17.35 20.87
C MET A 1 -5.97 -17.63 19.39
N ALA A 2 -6.49 -18.75 18.88
CA ALA A 2 -6.45 -19.00 17.44
C ALA A 2 -7.24 -17.90 16.73
N LYS A 3 -6.62 -17.23 15.74
CA LYS A 3 -7.35 -16.30 14.86
C LYS A 3 -8.54 -17.09 14.27
N ALA A 4 -9.71 -16.47 14.27
CA ALA A 4 -10.89 -17.06 13.64
C ALA A 4 -10.54 -17.43 12.18
N LYS A 5 -11.03 -18.59 11.72
CA LYS A 5 -10.77 -19.06 10.35
C LYS A 5 -11.36 -18.02 9.38
N PHE A 6 -10.52 -17.43 8.54
CA PHE A 6 -10.96 -16.43 7.58
C PHE A 6 -11.88 -17.10 6.53
N GLU A 7 -13.09 -16.58 6.37
CA GLU A 7 -14.05 -17.04 5.36
C GLU A 7 -13.93 -16.22 4.08
N ARG A 8 -13.50 -16.87 2.99
CA ARG A 8 -13.42 -16.24 1.66
C ARG A 8 -14.80 -16.20 1.01
N THR A 9 -15.59 -15.18 1.33
CA THR A 9 -16.95 -15.00 0.78
C THR A 9 -16.97 -14.15 -0.50
N LYS A 10 -15.90 -13.38 -0.76
CA LYS A 10 -15.80 -12.45 -1.90
C LYS A 10 -14.56 -12.75 -2.76
N PRO A 11 -14.57 -12.40 -4.06
CA PRO A 11 -13.37 -12.43 -4.88
C PRO A 11 -12.26 -11.58 -4.24
N HIS A 12 -11.05 -12.13 -4.21
CA HIS A 12 -9.88 -11.52 -3.60
C HIS A 12 -9.03 -10.82 -4.66
N LEU A 13 -8.47 -9.66 -4.33
CA LEU A 13 -7.52 -8.96 -5.17
C LEU A 13 -6.40 -8.37 -4.31
N ASN A 14 -5.15 -8.60 -4.72
CA ASN A 14 -4.00 -7.94 -4.13
C ASN A 14 -3.81 -6.59 -4.82
N VAL A 15 -3.78 -5.52 -4.04
CA VAL A 15 -3.53 -4.17 -4.54
C VAL A 15 -2.42 -3.52 -3.73
N GLY A 16 -1.89 -2.39 -4.18
CA GLY A 16 -0.95 -1.64 -3.34
C GLY A 16 -0.62 -0.25 -3.82
N THR A 17 -0.11 0.59 -2.93
CA THR A 17 0.32 1.96 -3.25
C THR A 17 1.76 1.99 -3.73
N ILE A 18 2.01 2.68 -4.84
CA ILE A 18 3.35 2.96 -5.36
C ILE A 18 3.47 4.44 -5.71
N GLY A 19 4.69 4.96 -5.81
CA GLY A 19 4.97 6.35 -6.17
C GLY A 19 6.15 6.91 -5.39
N HIS A 20 6.51 8.15 -5.72
CA HIS A 20 7.64 8.87 -5.12
C HIS A 20 7.49 9.05 -3.60
N VAL A 21 8.61 9.29 -2.92
CA VAL A 21 8.64 9.67 -1.49
C VAL A 21 7.78 10.91 -1.25
N ASP A 22 7.18 11.00 -0.06
CA ASP A 22 6.33 12.12 0.39
C ASP A 22 5.06 12.42 -0.43
N HIS A 23 4.72 11.61 -1.44
CA HIS A 23 3.47 11.75 -2.18
C HIS A 23 2.21 11.27 -1.42
N GLY A 24 2.35 10.84 -0.17
CA GLY A 24 1.21 10.49 0.69
C GLY A 24 0.65 9.07 0.53
N LYS A 25 1.47 8.10 0.10
CA LYS A 25 1.08 6.68 -0.04
C LYS A 25 0.47 6.11 1.25
N THR A 26 1.23 6.15 2.34
CA THR A 26 0.81 5.63 3.65
C THR A 26 -0.38 6.40 4.23
N THR A 27 -0.42 7.73 4.03
CA THR A 27 -1.57 8.56 4.41
C THR A 27 -2.84 8.16 3.65
N LEU A 28 -2.73 7.87 2.36
CA LEU A 28 -3.83 7.38 1.53
C LEU A 28 -4.29 6.00 2.02
N THR A 29 -3.37 5.08 2.32
CA THR A 29 -3.69 3.76 2.87
C THR A 29 -4.49 3.88 4.18
N ALA A 30 -4.05 4.76 5.09
CA ALA A 30 -4.79 5.05 6.33
C ALA A 30 -6.18 5.65 6.04
N ALA A 31 -6.31 6.55 5.06
CA ALA A 31 -7.59 7.14 4.69
C ALA A 31 -8.56 6.11 4.09
N ILE A 32 -8.08 5.18 3.25
CA ILE A 32 -8.89 4.09 2.69
C ILE A 32 -9.48 3.24 3.82
N THR A 33 -8.65 2.79 4.77
CA THR A 33 -9.16 1.99 5.90
C THR A 33 -10.13 2.78 6.76
N LYS A 34 -9.92 4.09 6.95
CA LYS A 34 -10.83 4.95 7.71
C LYS A 34 -12.21 5.02 7.07
N VAL A 35 -12.26 5.28 5.76
CA VAL A 35 -13.51 5.39 5.00
C VAL A 35 -14.27 4.06 5.02
N LEU A 36 -13.58 2.94 4.86
CA LEU A 36 -14.21 1.62 4.87
C LEU A 36 -14.61 1.16 6.28
N ALA A 37 -13.88 1.57 7.31
CA ALA A 37 -14.26 1.32 8.71
C ALA A 37 -15.57 2.03 9.08
N LEU A 38 -15.84 3.23 8.54
CA LEU A 38 -17.13 3.90 8.71
C LEU A 38 -18.30 3.08 8.14
N LYS A 39 -18.03 2.23 7.14
CA LYS A 39 -19.00 1.28 6.56
C LYS A 39 -18.96 -0.10 7.21
N LYS A 40 -18.17 -0.29 8.27
CA LYS A 40 -17.91 -1.59 8.92
C LYS A 40 -17.30 -2.65 7.98
N MET A 41 -16.57 -2.21 6.95
CA MET A 41 -15.93 -3.05 5.92
C MET A 41 -14.40 -3.13 6.09
N ALA A 42 -13.85 -2.53 7.15
CA ALA A 42 -12.43 -2.59 7.47
C ALA A 42 -12.22 -2.29 8.96
N ALA A 43 -11.07 -2.72 9.50
CA ALA A 43 -10.53 -2.15 10.72
C ALA A 43 -9.73 -0.89 10.34
N TYR A 44 -9.99 0.23 11.02
CA TYR A 44 -9.21 1.44 10.79
C TYR A 44 -7.75 1.23 11.21
N ARG A 45 -6.83 1.61 10.33
CA ARG A 45 -5.38 1.62 10.56
C ARG A 45 -4.90 3.06 10.38
N ASP A 46 -4.46 3.67 11.47
CA ASP A 46 -3.88 5.02 11.40
C ASP A 46 -2.46 4.97 10.83
N PHE A 47 -1.94 6.14 10.43
CA PHE A 47 -0.60 6.26 9.83
C PHE A 47 0.49 5.60 10.70
N ALA A 48 0.46 5.86 12.01
CA ALA A 48 1.46 5.33 12.95
C ALA A 48 1.38 3.81 13.18
N SER A 49 0.23 3.18 12.89
CA SER A 49 0.08 1.72 12.92
C SER A 49 0.58 1.03 11.64
N ILE A 50 0.65 1.78 10.54
CA ILE A 50 1.22 1.34 9.27
C ILE A 50 2.75 1.53 9.36
N ASP A 51 3.22 2.77 9.52
CA ASP A 51 4.63 3.08 9.77
C ASP A 51 4.97 2.89 11.26
N ASN A 52 5.07 1.62 11.65
CA ASN A 52 5.22 1.21 13.04
C ASN A 52 6.66 0.93 13.45
N ALA A 53 7.59 0.80 12.51
CA ALA A 53 8.98 0.53 12.85
C ALA A 53 9.62 1.77 13.51
N PRO A 54 10.44 1.61 14.56
CA PRO A 54 11.13 2.74 15.20
C PRO A 54 11.94 3.58 14.22
N GLU A 55 12.55 2.94 13.22
CA GLU A 55 13.33 3.61 12.18
C GLU A 55 12.46 4.44 11.22
N GLU A 56 11.30 3.92 10.82
CA GLU A 56 10.34 4.64 9.97
C GLU A 56 9.84 5.92 10.67
N ARG A 57 9.51 5.81 11.96
CA ARG A 57 9.09 6.97 12.77
C ARG A 57 10.19 7.99 12.97
N ALA A 58 11.43 7.54 13.11
CA ALA A 58 12.58 8.43 13.28
C ALA A 58 12.94 9.16 11.98
N ARG A 59 12.79 8.50 10.83
CA ARG A 59 13.15 9.05 9.51
C ARG A 59 11.98 9.73 8.78
N GLY A 60 10.75 9.48 9.19
CA GLY A 60 9.54 10.02 8.56
C GLY A 60 9.24 9.43 7.18
N ILE A 61 9.80 8.27 6.87
CA ILE A 61 9.62 7.58 5.58
C ILE A 61 9.28 6.11 5.80
N THR A 62 8.43 5.57 4.93
CA THR A 62 8.14 4.13 4.87
C THR A 62 9.38 3.38 4.40
N ILE A 63 9.74 2.31 5.12
CA ILE A 63 10.91 1.48 4.85
C ILE A 63 10.47 0.06 4.50
N ALA A 64 9.62 -0.52 5.36
CA ALA A 64 9.10 -1.86 5.21
C ALA A 64 7.78 -1.84 4.43
N ILE A 65 7.51 -2.93 3.71
CA ILE A 65 6.18 -3.15 3.15
C ILE A 65 5.19 -3.41 4.29
N GLN A 66 3.99 -2.83 4.18
CA GLN A 66 2.94 -3.02 5.18
C GLN A 66 1.69 -3.59 4.52
N HIS A 67 1.15 -4.66 5.11
CA HIS A 67 -0.05 -5.31 4.62
C HIS A 67 -1.26 -4.84 5.42
N VAL A 68 -2.29 -4.41 4.70
CA VAL A 68 -3.54 -3.89 5.27
C VAL A 68 -4.71 -4.57 4.56
N GLU A 69 -5.67 -5.07 5.33
CA GLU A 69 -6.86 -5.73 4.77
C GLU A 69 -8.07 -4.81 4.86
N TYR A 70 -8.85 -4.78 3.79
CA TYR A 70 -10.16 -4.14 3.75
C TYR A 70 -11.02 -4.78 2.67
N GLU A 71 -12.32 -4.53 2.73
CA GLU A 71 -13.24 -5.02 1.72
C GLU A 71 -14.20 -3.94 1.25
N THR A 72 -14.87 -4.23 0.15
CA THR A 72 -16.03 -3.49 -0.35
C THR A 72 -17.21 -4.45 -0.43
N GLU A 73 -18.35 -3.96 -0.91
CA GLU A 73 -19.52 -4.81 -1.19
C GLU A 73 -19.18 -5.93 -2.18
N ASN A 74 -18.28 -5.67 -3.13
CA ASN A 74 -18.01 -6.57 -4.26
C ASN A 74 -16.80 -7.49 -4.06
N ARG A 75 -15.77 -7.05 -3.32
CA ARG A 75 -14.45 -7.70 -3.29
C ARG A 75 -13.75 -7.54 -1.95
N HIS A 76 -12.88 -8.49 -1.64
CA HIS A 76 -11.90 -8.40 -0.56
C HIS A 76 -10.54 -7.98 -1.11
N TYR A 77 -9.84 -7.11 -0.40
CA TYR A 77 -8.54 -6.57 -0.81
C TYR A 77 -7.48 -6.83 0.25
N ALA A 78 -6.33 -7.37 -0.17
CA ALA A 78 -5.09 -7.23 0.57
C ALA A 78 -4.30 -6.07 -0.07
N HIS A 79 -4.02 -5.04 0.71
CA HIS A 79 -3.32 -3.84 0.27
C HIS A 79 -1.89 -3.86 0.77
N VAL A 80 -0.92 -3.74 -0.13
CA VAL A 80 0.51 -3.61 0.15
C VAL A 80 0.93 -2.15 0.03
N ASP A 81 1.27 -1.50 1.14
CA ASP A 81 1.84 -0.14 1.14
C ASP A 81 3.35 -0.24 0.89
N CYS A 82 3.83 0.32 -0.23
CA CYS A 82 5.24 0.23 -0.61
C CYS A 82 6.02 1.53 -0.33
N PRO A 83 7.32 1.43 0.01
CA PRO A 83 8.18 2.59 0.18
C PRO A 83 8.43 3.30 -1.16
N GLY A 84 8.63 4.63 -1.12
CA GLY A 84 8.88 5.46 -2.31
C GLY A 84 10.27 6.11 -2.38
N HIS A 85 11.11 5.85 -1.39
CA HIS A 85 12.47 6.38 -1.31
C HIS A 85 13.43 5.48 -2.11
N ALA A 86 14.39 6.07 -2.82
CA ALA A 86 15.32 5.35 -3.70
C ALA A 86 16.07 4.21 -2.98
N ASP A 87 16.53 4.46 -1.75
CA ASP A 87 17.26 3.48 -0.95
C ASP A 87 16.46 2.19 -0.62
N TYR A 88 15.12 2.26 -0.70
CA TYR A 88 14.22 1.16 -0.35
C TYR A 88 13.45 0.59 -1.56
N ILE A 89 13.91 0.88 -2.78
CA ILE A 89 13.37 0.32 -4.04
C ILE A 89 13.30 -1.21 -3.99
N LYS A 90 14.27 -1.89 -3.36
CA LYS A 90 14.27 -3.36 -3.23
C LYS A 90 13.01 -3.89 -2.55
N ASN A 91 12.56 -3.21 -1.49
CA ASN A 91 11.37 -3.60 -0.74
C ASN A 91 10.10 -3.34 -1.57
N MET A 92 10.09 -2.24 -2.34
CA MET A 92 9.01 -1.96 -3.28
C MET A 92 8.89 -3.08 -4.32
N ILE A 93 9.98 -3.58 -4.90
CA ILE A 93 9.96 -4.67 -5.90
C ILE A 93 9.30 -5.93 -5.30
N THR A 94 9.68 -6.32 -4.08
CA THR A 94 9.08 -7.47 -3.39
C THR A 94 7.59 -7.25 -3.08
N GLY A 95 7.18 -6.01 -2.77
CA GLY A 95 5.78 -5.67 -2.59
C GLY A 95 4.99 -5.70 -3.89
N ALA A 96 5.51 -5.10 -4.95
CA ALA A 96 4.86 -5.00 -6.26
C ALA A 96 4.63 -6.37 -6.90
N ALA A 97 5.56 -7.31 -6.73
CA ALA A 97 5.41 -8.69 -7.23
C ALA A 97 4.23 -9.47 -6.61
N GLN A 98 3.62 -8.95 -5.54
CA GLN A 98 2.43 -9.55 -4.91
C GLN A 98 1.13 -8.91 -5.40
N MET A 99 1.18 -7.83 -6.18
CA MET A 99 0.01 -7.04 -6.54
C MET A 99 -0.59 -7.52 -7.86
N ASP A 100 -1.92 -7.64 -7.92
CA ASP A 100 -2.65 -7.80 -9.18
C ASP A 100 -2.86 -6.43 -9.87
N GLY A 101 -2.89 -5.36 -9.08
CA GLY A 101 -2.98 -3.98 -9.56
C GLY A 101 -2.39 -2.96 -8.59
N ALA A 102 -1.86 -1.85 -9.11
CA ALA A 102 -1.22 -0.82 -8.30
C ALA A 102 -1.99 0.52 -8.34
N ILE A 103 -1.97 1.23 -7.22
CA ILE A 103 -2.43 2.60 -7.04
C ILE A 103 -1.19 3.50 -7.10
N LEU A 104 -1.01 4.19 -8.22
CA LEU A 104 0.06 5.17 -8.37
C LEU A 104 -0.35 6.50 -7.71
N VAL A 105 0.40 6.93 -6.70
CA VAL A 105 0.15 8.18 -5.98
C VAL A 105 1.10 9.27 -6.47
N VAL A 106 0.52 10.37 -6.95
CA VAL A 106 1.24 11.54 -7.45
C VAL A 106 0.72 12.78 -6.73
N ALA A 107 1.60 13.47 -6.01
CA ALA A 107 1.25 14.73 -5.36
C ALA A 107 1.01 15.82 -6.42
N ALA A 108 -0.10 16.55 -6.27
CA ALA A 108 -0.45 17.62 -7.22
C ALA A 108 0.59 18.76 -7.28
N PRO A 109 1.24 19.18 -6.16
CA PRO A 109 2.27 20.22 -6.21
C PRO A 109 3.55 19.81 -6.96
N ASP A 110 3.93 18.53 -6.88
CA ASP A 110 5.21 18.04 -7.40
C ASP A 110 5.08 17.46 -8.82
N GLY A 111 3.96 16.81 -9.11
CA GLY A 111 3.77 16.07 -10.35
C GLY A 111 4.66 14.81 -10.42
N PRO A 112 4.98 14.32 -11.63
CA PRO A 112 5.74 13.09 -11.80
C PRO A 112 7.24 13.29 -11.49
N MET A 113 7.73 12.55 -10.50
CA MET A 113 9.11 12.58 -10.03
C MET A 113 9.93 11.37 -10.55
N PRO A 114 11.27 11.32 -10.39
CA PRO A 114 12.08 10.22 -10.89
C PRO A 114 11.58 8.83 -10.43
N GLN A 115 11.26 8.69 -9.15
CA GLN A 115 10.74 7.44 -8.57
C GLN A 115 9.32 7.14 -9.05
N THR A 116 8.52 8.13 -9.46
CA THR A 116 7.24 7.87 -10.14
C THR A 116 7.47 7.06 -11.41
N ARG A 117 8.47 7.43 -12.21
CA ARG A 117 8.81 6.72 -13.46
C ARG A 117 9.44 5.36 -13.18
N GLU A 118 10.37 5.33 -12.22
CA GLU A 118 11.05 4.09 -11.81
C GLU A 118 10.04 3.07 -11.28
N HIS A 119 9.09 3.50 -10.47
CA HIS A 119 8.07 2.61 -9.92
C HIS A 119 7.17 2.01 -10.99
N ILE A 120 6.80 2.78 -12.02
CA ILE A 120 6.03 2.25 -13.16
C ILE A 120 6.84 1.20 -13.92
N LEU A 121 8.14 1.46 -14.16
CA LEU A 121 9.03 0.53 -14.84
C LEU A 121 9.16 -0.78 -14.05
N LEU A 122 9.40 -0.69 -12.74
CA LEU A 122 9.55 -1.85 -11.86
C LEU A 122 8.25 -2.63 -11.73
N ALA A 123 7.11 -1.96 -11.56
CA ALA A 123 5.79 -2.60 -11.53
C ALA A 123 5.54 -3.42 -12.80
N ARG A 124 5.88 -2.88 -13.98
CA ARG A 124 5.78 -3.61 -15.24
C ARG A 124 6.74 -4.83 -15.31
N GLN A 125 7.95 -4.71 -14.79
CA GLN A 125 8.93 -5.81 -14.78
C GLN A 125 8.51 -6.97 -13.90
N VAL A 126 7.67 -6.71 -12.89
CA VAL A 126 7.06 -7.74 -12.03
C VAL A 126 5.61 -8.04 -12.42
N GLU A 127 5.24 -7.74 -13.67
CA GLU A 127 3.96 -8.11 -14.29
C GLU A 127 2.72 -7.47 -13.64
N VAL A 128 2.82 -6.22 -13.20
CA VAL A 128 1.66 -5.42 -12.74
C VAL A 128 1.24 -4.42 -13.83
N PRO A 129 -0.04 -4.42 -14.27
CA PRO A 129 -1.13 -5.31 -13.86
C PRO A 129 -1.00 -6.72 -14.46
N ALA A 130 -1.54 -7.71 -13.73
CA ALA A 130 -1.60 -9.11 -14.12
C ALA A 130 -2.89 -9.47 -14.89
#